data_AF-A0A210R517-F1
#
_entry.id   AF-A0A210R517-F1
#
_cell.length_a   1.000
_cell.length_b   1.000
_cell.length_c   1.000
_cell.angle_alpha   90.00
_cell.angle_beta   90.00
_cell.angle_gamma   90.00
#
_symmetry.space_group_name_H-M   'P 1'
#
loop_
_entity.id
_entity.type
_entity.pdbx_description
1 polymer ?
#
loop_
_entity_poly.entity_id
_entity_poly.type
_entity_poly.pdbx_seq_one_letter_code
_entity_poly.pdbx_strand_id
1 'polypeptide(L)'
;MATLTGVYSYTPEGFRVTKDMKKSFDDQGYILVKGLFDQEEMTNVKKVFEDGNIIEDNGFTMEDADGKKGRMVLWNSPGNDVSGMMARCEKVVNTCEDLLGDEVYHYHSKLVYKDPFSGGAFVWHQDYG
;
A
#
# COMPACT_ATOMS: atom_id res chain seq x y z
N MET A 1 -18.92 6.44 16.69
CA MET A 1 -17.81 6.36 15.71
C MET A 1 -16.91 5.21 16.13
N ALA A 2 -16.44 4.39 15.20
CA ALA A 2 -15.42 3.39 15.53
C ALA A 2 -14.10 4.11 15.80
N THR A 3 -13.48 3.86 16.95
CA THR A 3 -12.14 4.34 17.24
C THR A 3 -11.15 3.43 16.54
N LEU A 4 -10.33 3.97 15.65
CA LEU A 4 -9.23 3.23 15.03
C LEU A 4 -8.22 2.82 16.12
N THR A 5 -8.07 1.51 16.32
CA THR A 5 -7.01 0.89 17.13
C THR A 5 -5.81 0.51 16.25
N GLY A 6 -4.66 0.19 16.87
CA GLY A 6 -3.45 -0.21 16.15
C GLY A 6 -2.78 0.93 15.38
N VAL A 7 -2.89 2.17 15.87
CA VAL A 7 -2.33 3.37 15.23
C VAL A 7 -1.02 3.77 15.91
N TYR A 8 0.04 3.87 15.11
CA TYR A 8 1.40 4.18 15.52
C TYR A 8 1.99 5.28 14.64
N SER A 9 3.14 5.82 15.03
CA SER A 9 3.89 6.81 14.24
C SER A 9 5.28 6.26 13.94
N TYR A 10 5.75 6.51 12.72
CA TYR A 10 7.13 6.23 12.34
C TYR A 10 8.09 7.16 13.08
N THR A 11 9.27 6.64 13.41
CA THR A 11 10.37 7.39 14.05
C THR A 11 11.64 7.19 13.21
N PRO A 12 12.29 8.26 12.69
CA PRO A 12 13.38 8.12 11.74
C PRO A 12 14.58 7.32 12.25
N GLU A 13 14.90 7.39 13.55
CA GLU A 13 16.02 6.65 14.12
C GLU A 13 15.65 5.19 14.43
N GLY A 14 15.94 4.29 13.49
CA GLY A 14 15.92 2.84 13.76
C GLY A 14 14.54 2.27 14.07
N PHE A 15 13.49 2.75 13.39
CA PHE A 15 12.14 2.21 13.52
C PHE A 15 12.12 0.69 13.33
N ARG A 16 11.56 -0.02 14.32
CA ARG A 16 11.26 -1.45 14.28
C ARG A 16 9.90 -1.69 14.89
N VAL A 17 9.24 -2.77 14.48
CA VAL A 17 7.93 -3.11 15.01
C VAL A 17 8.06 -3.51 16.47
N THR A 18 7.31 -2.84 17.34
CA THR A 18 7.31 -3.14 18.78
C THR A 18 6.43 -4.35 19.10
N LYS A 19 6.57 -4.91 20.31
CA LYS A 19 5.69 -5.98 20.79
C LYS A 19 4.21 -5.60 20.73
N ASP A 20 3.88 -4.35 21.02
CA ASP A 20 2.50 -3.87 20.99
C ASP A 20 1.96 -3.75 19.57
N MET A 21 2.81 -3.33 18.61
CA MET A 21 2.45 -3.31 17.20
C MET A 21 2.22 -4.72 16.67
N LYS A 22 3.12 -5.65 16.97
CA LYS A 22 2.98 -7.07 16.59
C LYS A 22 1.71 -7.67 17.19
N LYS A 23 1.43 -7.42 18.47
CA LYS A 23 0.18 -7.86 19.11
C LYS A 23 -1.06 -7.28 18.41
N SER A 24 -1.05 -6.00 18.04
CA SER A 24 -2.17 -5.38 17.32
C SER A 24 -2.38 -6.04 15.95
N PHE A 25 -1.30 -6.32 15.22
CA PHE A 25 -1.37 -7.04 13.96
C PHE A 25 -1.92 -8.46 14.14
N ASP A 26 -1.47 -9.20 15.15
CA ASP A 26 -1.92 -10.57 15.42
C ASP A 26 -3.39 -10.64 15.86
N ASP A 27 -3.84 -9.69 16.69
CA ASP A 27 -5.21 -9.66 17.20
C ASP A 27 -6.22 -9.12 16.17
N GLN A 28 -5.83 -8.12 15.35
CA GLN A 28 -6.75 -7.33 14.52
C GLN A 28 -6.54 -7.53 13.01
N GLY A 29 -5.43 -8.14 12.60
CA GLY A 29 -5.06 -8.33 11.19
C GLY A 29 -4.48 -7.09 10.52
N TYR A 30 -4.24 -5.98 11.25
CA TYR A 30 -3.67 -4.76 10.68
C TYR A 30 -2.93 -3.88 11.71
N ILE A 31 -2.07 -2.99 11.21
CA ILE A 31 -1.58 -1.80 11.91
C ILE A 31 -1.59 -0.59 10.97
N LEU A 32 -1.67 0.62 11.53
CA LEU A 32 -1.50 1.87 10.79
C LEU A 32 -0.26 2.60 11.29
N VAL A 33 0.75 2.77 10.43
CA VAL A 33 1.96 3.55 10.75
C VAL A 33 1.90 4.90 10.05
N LYS A 34 1.70 5.97 10.83
CA LYS A 34 1.65 7.35 10.33
C LYS A 34 3.05 7.87 10.03
N GLY A 35 3.18 8.56 8.89
CA GLY A 35 4.44 9.20 8.51
C GLY A 35 5.57 8.21 8.17
N LEU A 36 5.23 6.98 7.76
CA LEU A 36 6.22 6.02 7.27
C LEU A 36 7.05 6.64 6.13
N PHE A 37 6.36 7.31 5.21
CA PHE A 37 6.96 8.19 4.24
C PHE A 37 6.74 9.65 4.64
N ASP A 38 7.78 10.46 4.57
CA ASP A 38 7.69 11.89 4.81
C ASP A 38 7.10 12.65 3.61
N GLN A 39 6.99 13.97 3.74
CA GLN A 39 6.38 14.81 2.72
C GLN A 39 7.16 14.84 1.40
N GLU A 40 8.50 14.76 1.46
CA GLU A 40 9.35 14.77 0.27
C GLU A 40 9.28 13.43 -0.45
N GLU A 41 9.37 12.33 0.29
CA GLU A 41 9.20 10.97 -0.23
C GLU A 41 7.83 10.82 -0.89
N MET A 42 6.76 11.25 -0.22
CA MET A 42 5.41 11.20 -0.80
C MET A 42 5.24 12.08 -2.03
N THR A 43 5.94 13.21 -2.10
CA THR A 43 5.94 14.06 -3.31
C THR A 43 6.57 13.31 -4.49
N ASN A 44 7.67 12.58 -4.25
CA ASN A 44 8.33 11.79 -5.29
C ASN A 44 7.49 10.57 -5.71
N VAL A 45 6.84 9.89 -4.77
CA VAL A 45 5.91 8.78 -5.09
C VAL A 45 4.75 9.28 -5.96
N LYS A 46 4.16 10.44 -5.62
CA LYS A 46 3.05 11.01 -6.39
C LYS A 46 3.43 11.34 -7.83
N LYS A 47 4.60 11.95 -8.04
CA LYS A 47 5.10 12.27 -9.39
C LYS A 47 5.12 11.07 -10.33
N VAL A 48 5.50 9.88 -9.85
CA VAL A 48 5.48 8.66 -10.67
C VAL A 48 4.09 8.36 -11.23
N PHE A 49 3.06 8.57 -10.42
CA PHE A 49 1.68 8.22 -10.77
C PHE A 49 0.89 9.38 -11.41
N GLU A 50 1.30 10.62 -11.20
CA GLU A 50 0.63 11.83 -11.71
C GLU A 50 1.27 12.38 -12.99
N ASP A 51 2.59 12.27 -13.16
CA ASP A 51 3.29 12.79 -14.34
C ASP A 51 3.26 11.82 -15.53
N GLY A 52 2.93 10.55 -15.28
CA GLY A 52 2.86 9.49 -16.28
C GLY A 52 1.44 9.12 -16.66
N ASN A 53 1.25 8.68 -17.91
CA ASN A 53 0.00 8.11 -18.39
C ASN A 53 -0.16 6.62 -17.99
N ILE A 54 0.33 6.23 -16.81
CA ILE A 54 0.45 4.82 -16.41
C ILE A 54 -0.88 4.06 -16.47
N ILE A 55 -1.98 4.73 -16.12
CA ILE A 55 -3.34 4.17 -16.19
C ILE A 55 -3.80 4.01 -17.64
N GLU A 56 -3.49 4.96 -18.52
CA GLU A 56 -3.89 4.88 -19.93
C GLU A 56 -3.07 3.82 -20.68
N ASP A 57 -1.78 3.74 -20.37
CA ASP A 57 -0.82 2.87 -21.05
C ASP A 57 -0.91 1.42 -20.59
N ASN A 58 -1.21 1.17 -19.31
CA ASN A 58 -1.11 -0.16 -18.69
C ASN A 58 -2.36 -0.56 -17.89
N GLY A 59 -3.35 0.33 -17.78
CA GLY A 59 -4.49 0.11 -16.91
C GLY A 59 -5.59 -0.72 -17.57
N PHE A 60 -6.37 -1.41 -16.74
CA PHE A 60 -7.63 -2.00 -17.11
C PHE A 60 -8.75 -1.51 -16.21
N THR A 61 -9.98 -1.70 -16.66
CA THR A 61 -11.19 -1.28 -15.94
C THR A 61 -11.87 -2.47 -15.30
N MET A 62 -12.33 -2.30 -14.07
CA MET A 62 -13.23 -3.21 -13.38
C MET A 62 -14.54 -2.48 -13.10
N GLU A 63 -15.66 -3.11 -13.43
CA GLU A 63 -16.99 -2.60 -13.11
C GLU A 63 -17.46 -3.22 -11.79
N ASP A 64 -18.04 -2.39 -10.92
CA ASP A 64 -18.74 -2.89 -9.74
C ASP A 64 -20.19 -3.32 -10.08
N ALA A 65 -20.92 -3.80 -9.07
CA ALA A 65 -22.30 -4.28 -9.24
C ALA A 65 -23.27 -3.19 -9.73
N ASP A 66 -22.94 -1.91 -9.55
CA ASP A 66 -23.73 -0.76 -9.98
C ASP A 66 -23.25 -0.20 -11.35
N GLY A 67 -22.29 -0.87 -12.00
CA GLY A 67 -21.72 -0.47 -13.29
C GLY A 67 -20.72 0.69 -13.20
N LYS A 68 -20.28 1.07 -12.00
CA LYS A 68 -19.24 2.10 -11.82
C LYS A 68 -17.87 1.50 -12.07
N LYS A 69 -16.97 2.31 -12.62
CA LYS A 69 -15.67 1.88 -13.12
C LYS A 69 -14.56 2.24 -12.14
N GLY A 70 -13.80 1.25 -11.72
CA GLY A 70 -12.48 1.42 -11.11
C GLY A 70 -11.40 1.14 -12.15
N ARG A 71 -10.31 1.90 -12.14
CA ARG A 71 -9.15 1.67 -13.00
C ARG A 71 -8.00 1.11 -12.17
N MET A 72 -7.27 0.14 -12.73
CA MET A 72 -6.17 -0.49 -12.02
C MET A 72 -5.02 -0.85 -12.96
N VAL A 73 -3.80 -0.73 -12.45
CA VAL A 73 -2.58 -1.25 -13.08
C VAL A 73 -1.97 -2.28 -12.14
N LEU A 74 -1.52 -3.42 -12.67
CA LEU A 74 -0.93 -4.52 -11.91
C LEU A 74 0.45 -4.87 -12.45
N TRP A 75 1.39 -5.20 -11.57
CA TRP A 75 2.71 -5.70 -11.94
C TRP A 75 3.30 -6.58 -10.85
N ASN A 76 4.13 -7.55 -11.24
CA ASN A 76 4.70 -8.54 -10.30
C ASN A 76 6.17 -8.29 -9.96
N SER A 77 6.85 -7.42 -10.72
CA SER A 77 8.26 -7.10 -10.49
C SER A 77 8.41 -5.63 -10.09
N PRO A 78 9.08 -5.33 -8.96
CA PRO A 78 9.34 -3.95 -8.59
C PRO A 78 10.26 -3.31 -9.62
N GLY A 79 9.80 -2.23 -10.26
CA GLY A 79 10.54 -1.50 -11.30
C GLY A 79 11.80 -0.80 -10.77
N ASN A 80 12.43 0.00 -11.63
CA ASN A 80 13.62 0.80 -11.27
C ASN A 80 13.28 2.27 -10.93
N ASP A 81 12.00 2.61 -10.85
CA ASP A 81 11.52 3.94 -10.47
C ASP A 81 11.24 4.05 -8.95
N VAL A 82 10.73 5.21 -8.53
CA VAL A 82 10.42 5.47 -7.11
C VAL A 82 9.34 4.52 -6.58
N SER A 83 8.41 4.03 -7.40
CA SER A 83 7.41 3.02 -6.96
C SER A 83 8.06 1.67 -6.65
N GLY A 84 9.05 1.27 -7.45
CA GLY A 84 9.86 0.09 -7.19
C GLY A 84 10.74 0.23 -5.94
N MET A 85 11.22 1.45 -5.64
CA MET A 85 11.99 1.71 -4.42
C MET A 85 11.10 1.73 -3.19
N MET A 86 9.89 2.29 -3.29
CA MET A 86 8.89 2.23 -2.22
C MET A 86 8.62 0.78 -1.79
N ALA A 87 8.55 -0.15 -2.74
CA ALA A 87 8.31 -1.57 -2.46
C ALA A 87 9.49 -2.32 -1.82
N ARG A 88 10.72 -1.78 -1.87
CA ARG A 88 11.95 -2.48 -1.45
C ARG A 88 12.80 -1.70 -0.43
N CYS A 89 12.37 -0.53 0.01
CA CYS A 89 13.13 0.24 0.98
C CYS A 89 13.06 -0.39 2.38
N GLU A 90 14.08 -0.13 3.19
CA GLU A 90 14.21 -0.69 4.55
C GLU A 90 12.97 -0.42 5.41
N LYS A 91 12.33 0.75 5.25
CA LYS A 91 11.11 1.11 6.00
C LYS A 91 9.98 0.11 5.79
N VAL A 92 9.80 -0.37 4.55
CA VAL A 92 8.74 -1.33 4.20
C VAL A 92 9.20 -2.74 4.50
N VAL A 93 10.39 -3.13 4.02
CA VAL A 93 10.90 -4.50 4.15
C VAL A 93 11.05 -4.89 5.61
N ASN A 94 11.76 -4.09 6.43
CA ASN A 94 11.97 -4.41 7.83
C ASN A 94 10.65 -4.47 8.63
N THR A 95 9.69 -3.60 8.29
CA THR A 95 8.35 -3.63 8.93
C THR A 95 7.61 -4.93 8.58
N CYS A 96 7.66 -5.36 7.31
CA CYS A 96 7.04 -6.60 6.88
C CYS A 96 7.72 -7.83 7.50
N GLU A 97 9.05 -7.88 7.53
CA GLU A 97 9.82 -8.97 8.14
C GLU A 97 9.55 -9.07 9.65
N ASP A 98 9.51 -7.95 10.37
CA ASP A 98 9.19 -7.97 11.80
C ASP A 98 7.74 -8.46 12.08
N LEU A 99 6.80 -8.14 11.20
CA LEU A 99 5.40 -8.57 11.33
C LEU A 99 5.20 -10.03 10.94
N LEU A 100 5.87 -10.50 9.88
CA LEU A 100 5.69 -11.84 9.33
C LEU A 100 6.65 -12.87 9.93
N GLY A 101 7.75 -12.43 10.53
CA GLY A 101 8.71 -13.27 11.25
C GLY A 101 9.72 -14.00 10.37
N ASP A 102 9.85 -13.62 9.10
CA ASP A 102 10.80 -14.22 8.14
C ASP A 102 11.14 -13.22 7.03
N GLU A 103 12.13 -13.55 6.18
CA GLU A 103 12.46 -12.79 4.98
C GLU A 103 11.24 -12.66 4.05
N VAL A 104 11.11 -11.49 3.43
CA VAL A 104 9.98 -11.19 2.53
C VAL A 104 10.45 -10.98 1.10
N TYR A 105 9.56 -11.22 0.15
CA TYR A 105 9.75 -10.87 -1.24
C TYR A 105 8.53 -10.14 -1.78
N HIS A 106 8.74 -9.34 -2.83
CA HIS A 106 7.64 -8.69 -3.53
C HIS A 106 6.87 -9.70 -4.38
N TYR A 107 5.64 -10.01 -3.97
CA TYR A 107 4.75 -10.88 -4.74
C TYR A 107 4.02 -10.14 -5.88
N HIS A 108 3.33 -9.04 -5.57
CA HIS A 108 2.63 -8.23 -6.57
C HIS A 108 2.43 -6.79 -6.08
N SER A 109 2.24 -5.88 -7.02
CA SER A 109 1.86 -4.50 -6.79
C SER A 109 0.62 -4.14 -7.58
N LYS A 110 -0.16 -3.21 -7.03
CA LYS A 110 -1.39 -2.69 -7.63
C LYS A 110 -1.47 -1.18 -7.43
N LEU A 111 -1.71 -0.45 -8.51
CA LEU A 111 -2.18 0.94 -8.45
C LEU A 111 -3.68 0.93 -8.66
N VAL A 112 -4.45 1.18 -7.60
CA VAL A 112 -5.91 1.33 -7.68
C VAL A 112 -6.23 2.81 -7.84
N TYR A 113 -6.82 3.17 -8.98
CA TYR A 113 -7.21 4.53 -9.31
C TYR A 113 -8.74 4.66 -9.28
N LYS A 114 -9.25 5.43 -8.31
CA LYS A 114 -10.68 5.72 -8.16
C LYS A 114 -10.93 7.16 -8.56
N ASP A 115 -11.66 7.32 -9.65
CA ASP A 115 -12.06 8.63 -10.11
C ASP A 115 -12.94 9.34 -9.07
N PRO A 116 -12.73 10.65 -8.85
CA PRO A 116 -13.55 11.42 -7.93
C PRO A 116 -15.01 11.35 -8.40
N PHE A 117 -15.93 11.13 -7.45
CA PHE A 117 -17.39 11.05 -7.65
C PHE A 117 -17.92 9.86 -8.48
N SER A 118 -17.10 9.19 -9.29
CA SER A 118 -17.54 8.13 -10.22
C SER A 118 -16.88 6.77 -10.03
N GLY A 119 -15.84 6.67 -9.18
CA GLY A 119 -15.08 5.44 -8.98
C GLY A 119 -15.91 4.26 -8.46
N GLY A 120 -15.67 3.08 -9.04
CA GLY A 120 -16.29 1.82 -8.65
C GLY A 120 -15.85 1.30 -7.28
N ALA A 121 -16.73 0.51 -6.66
CA ALA A 121 -16.47 -0.17 -5.40
C ALA A 121 -15.49 -1.35 -5.57
N PHE A 122 -14.72 -1.61 -4.53
CA PHE A 122 -14.03 -2.89 -4.36
C PHE A 122 -14.84 -3.69 -3.36
N VAL A 123 -15.43 -4.78 -3.83
CA VAL A 123 -16.31 -5.63 -3.01
C VAL A 123 -15.54 -6.30 -1.88
N TRP A 124 -16.22 -6.72 -0.83
CA TRP A 124 -15.61 -7.50 0.25
C TRP A 124 -15.01 -8.81 -0.30
N HIS A 125 -13.73 -9.04 -0.04
CA HIS A 125 -13.00 -10.25 -0.43
C HIS A 125 -11.84 -10.51 0.55
N GLN A 126 -11.24 -11.70 0.44
CA GLN A 126 -9.95 -12.01 1.04
C GLN A 126 -8.92 -12.09 -0.10
N ASP A 127 -7.77 -11.44 0.08
CA ASP A 127 -6.66 -11.50 -0.89
C ASP A 127 -5.99 -12.88 -0.87
N TYR A 128 -6.02 -13.58 0.28
CA TYR A 128 -5.55 -14.96 0.44
C TYR A 128 -6.69 -15.95 0.15
N GLY A 129 -6.41 -16.97 -0.66
CA GLY A 129 -7.35 -18.03 -1.04
C GLY A 129 -6.86 -19.41 -0.64
#